data_AF-A0A1H0H1H5-F1
#
_entry.id   AF-A0A1H0H1H5-F1
#
_cell.length_a   1.000
_cell.length_b   1.000
_cell.length_c   1.000
_cell.angle_alpha   90.00
_cell.angle_beta   90.00
_cell.angle_gamma   90.00
#
_symmetry.space_group_name_H-M   'P 1'
#
loop_
_entity.id
_entity.type
_entity.pdbx_description
1 polymer ?
#
loop_
_entity_poly.entity_id
_entity_poly.type
_entity_poly.pdbx_seq_one_letter_code
_entity_poly.pdbx_strand_id
1 'polypeptide(L)'
;MTTEEMKQSSYQSIKDELEKAFASGAMPNVKGFKKVIASLKKRMKLVESGTSFFARSQEDVTRAELAVARLSGQLQAYQEKLNMITEKLKQNE
;
A
#
# COMPACT_ATOMS: atom_id res chain seq x y z
N MET A 1 -1.56 17.48 8.75
CA MET A 1 -1.59 16.03 8.53
C MET A 1 -0.16 15.53 8.52
N THR A 2 0.19 14.69 9.49
CA THR A 2 1.53 14.10 9.61
C THR A 2 1.70 12.92 8.65
N THR A 3 2.93 12.46 8.45
CA THR A 3 3.25 11.26 7.68
C THR A 3 2.60 10.01 8.27
N GLU A 4 2.61 9.87 9.60
CA GLU A 4 1.96 8.75 10.29
C GLU A 4 0.43 8.78 10.14
N GLU A 5 -0.20 9.96 10.26
CA GLU A 5 -1.64 10.11 10.02
C GLU A 5 -2.01 9.74 8.57
N MET A 6 -1.20 10.16 7.59
CA MET A 6 -1.39 9.85 6.18
C MET A 6 -1.25 8.36 5.90
N LYS A 7 -0.21 7.74 6.44
CA LYS A 7 0.01 6.29 6.32
C LYS A 7 -1.16 5.53 6.88
N GLN A 8 -1.61 5.90 8.08
CA GLN A 8 -2.63 5.13 8.76
C GLN A 8 -4.03 5.33 8.18
N SER A 9 -4.35 6.54 7.74
CA SER A 9 -5.56 6.81 6.97
C SER A 9 -5.60 6.01 5.68
N SER A 10 -4.48 5.97 4.93
CA SER A 10 -4.42 5.23 3.68
C SER A 10 -4.45 3.71 3.88
N TYR A 11 -3.86 3.21 4.98
CA TYR A 11 -3.95 1.81 5.36
C TYR A 11 -5.40 1.42 5.64
N GLN A 12 -6.09 2.17 6.52
CA GLN A 12 -7.46 1.85 6.91
C GLN A 12 -8.41 1.88 5.70
N SER A 13 -8.27 2.88 4.82
CA SER A 13 -9.09 2.97 3.61
C SER A 13 -8.96 1.74 2.70
N ILE A 14 -7.74 1.24 2.48
CA ILE A 14 -7.52 0.05 1.65
C ILE A 14 -7.99 -1.21 2.37
N LYS A 15 -7.74 -1.30 3.69
CA LYS A 15 -8.21 -2.42 4.50
C LYS A 15 -9.73 -2.56 4.39
N ASP A 16 -10.48 -1.47 4.55
CA ASP A 16 -11.94 -1.48 4.47
C ASP A 16 -12.43 -1.86 3.07
N GLU A 17 -11.78 -1.37 2.02
CA GLU A 17 -12.10 -1.73 0.63
C GLU A 17 -11.89 -3.23 0.38
N LEU A 18 -10.75 -3.76 0.84
CA LEU A 18 -10.44 -5.18 0.75
C LEU A 18 -11.40 -6.02 1.58
N GLU A 19 -11.78 -5.60 2.79
CA GLU A 19 -12.75 -6.33 3.60
C GLU A 19 -14.12 -6.39 2.93
N LYS A 20 -14.60 -5.27 2.37
CA LYS A 20 -15.86 -5.22 1.62
C LYS A 20 -15.84 -6.12 0.38
N ALA A 21 -14.77 -6.07 -0.41
CA ALA A 21 -14.65 -6.91 -1.60
C ALA A 21 -14.69 -8.40 -1.28
N PHE A 22 -14.05 -8.83 -0.18
CA PHE A 22 -14.09 -10.22 0.24
C PHE A 22 -15.44 -10.61 0.88
N ALA A 23 -16.08 -9.69 1.60
CA ALA A 23 -17.43 -9.91 2.14
C ALA A 23 -18.46 -10.11 1.03
N SER A 24 -18.28 -9.47 -0.14
CA SER A 24 -19.14 -9.66 -1.32
C SER A 24 -18.83 -10.94 -2.11
N GLY A 25 -17.99 -11.86 -1.59
CA GLY A 25 -17.68 -13.13 -2.23
C GLY A 25 -16.61 -13.05 -3.32
N ALA A 26 -15.82 -11.96 -3.39
CA ALA A 26 -14.70 -11.91 -4.33
C ALA A 26 -13.65 -12.97 -3.98
N MET A 27 -13.28 -13.77 -4.98
CA MET A 27 -12.27 -14.82 -4.80
C MET A 27 -10.87 -14.21 -4.61
N PRO A 28 -10.05 -14.73 -3.67
CA PRO A 28 -8.70 -14.24 -3.44
C PRO A 28 -7.80 -14.39 -4.68
N ASN A 29 -7.51 -13.28 -5.37
CA ASN A 29 -6.59 -13.27 -6.52
C ASN A 29 -5.15 -12.98 -6.09
N VAL A 30 -4.45 -13.99 -5.56
CA VAL A 30 -3.04 -13.91 -5.11
C VAL A 30 -2.12 -13.23 -6.14
N LYS A 31 -2.27 -13.55 -7.43
CA LYS A 31 -1.47 -12.93 -8.52
C LYS A 31 -1.77 -11.44 -8.68
N GLY A 32 -3.04 -11.05 -8.55
CA GLY A 32 -3.47 -9.65 -8.53
C GLY A 32 -2.84 -8.88 -7.36
N PHE A 33 -2.92 -9.42 -6.14
CA PHE A 33 -2.29 -8.84 -4.96
C PHE A 33 -0.77 -8.63 -5.15
N LYS A 34 -0.05 -9.64 -5.63
CA LYS A 34 1.40 -9.54 -5.92
C LYS A 34 1.72 -8.44 -6.95
N LYS A 35 0.90 -8.29 -8.00
CA LYS A 35 1.06 -7.22 -9.00
C LYS A 35 0.86 -5.84 -8.38
N VAL A 36 -0.17 -5.65 -7.54
CA VAL A 36 -0.44 -4.39 -6.87
C VAL A 36 0.71 -4.03 -5.91
N ILE A 37 1.17 -4.99 -5.10
CA ILE A 37 2.33 -4.82 -4.20
C ILE A 37 3.58 -4.38 -4.98
N ALA A 38 3.89 -5.04 -6.10
CA ALA A 38 5.03 -4.68 -6.93
C ALA A 38 4.89 -3.27 -7.53
N SER A 39 3.68 -2.91 -7.97
CA SER A 39 3.38 -1.57 -8.49
C SER A 39 3.54 -0.49 -7.41
N LEU A 40 3.04 -0.73 -6.20
CA LEU A 40 3.18 0.21 -5.07
C LEU A 40 4.65 0.44 -4.71
N LYS A 41 5.45 -0.64 -4.61
CA LYS A 41 6.90 -0.54 -4.38
C LYS A 41 7.61 0.25 -5.48
N LYS A 42 7.25 0.01 -6.75
CA LYS A 42 7.81 0.76 -7.89
C LYS A 42 7.46 2.25 -7.79
N ARG A 43 6.21 2.59 -7.44
CA ARG A 43 5.76 3.98 -7.27
C ARG A 43 6.48 4.67 -6.11
N MET A 44 6.66 3.99 -4.98
CA MET A 44 7.44 4.54 -3.85
C MET A 44 8.86 4.86 -4.29
N LYS A 45 9.55 3.91 -4.93
CA LYS A 45 10.91 4.13 -5.43
C LYS A 45 11.01 5.30 -6.42
N LEU A 46 10.00 5.48 -7.28
CA LEU A 46 9.93 6.61 -8.20
C LEU A 46 9.78 7.95 -7.47
N VAL A 47 8.95 7.99 -6.42
CA VAL A 47 8.79 9.20 -5.60
C VAL A 47 10.08 9.50 -4.85
N GLU A 48 10.67 8.51 -4.18
CA GLU A 48 11.92 8.66 -3.42
C GLU A 48 13.06 9.15 -4.32
N SER A 49 13.31 8.45 -5.44
CA SER A 49 14.35 8.84 -6.40
C SER A 49 14.07 10.22 -7.02
N GLY A 50 12.85 10.48 -7.47
CA GLY A 50 12.47 11.78 -8.03
C GLY A 50 12.68 12.92 -7.04
N THR A 51 12.40 12.70 -5.76
CA THR A 51 12.61 13.70 -4.71
C THR A 51 14.09 13.94 -4.46
N SER A 52 14.90 12.89 -4.39
CA SER A 52 16.35 13.03 -4.24
C SER A 52 17.03 13.80 -5.38
N PHE A 53 16.49 13.73 -6.60
CA PHE A 53 17.07 14.41 -7.77
C PHE A 53 16.49 15.80 -8.05
N PHE A 54 15.21 16.04 -7.74
CA PHE A 54 14.48 17.22 -8.23
C PHE A 54 13.89 18.12 -7.14
N ALA A 55 13.93 17.74 -5.86
CA ALA A 55 13.41 18.60 -4.80
C ALA A 55 14.19 19.92 -4.70
N ARG A 56 13.49 21.05 -4.75
CA ARG A 56 14.09 22.40 -4.67
C ARG A 56 13.75 23.12 -3.38
N SER A 57 12.83 22.58 -2.59
CA SER A 57 12.41 23.16 -1.33
C SER A 57 12.02 22.10 -0.30
N GLN A 58 11.89 22.54 0.96
CA GLN A 58 11.40 21.69 2.04
C GLN A 58 9.96 21.22 1.80
N GLU A 59 9.14 22.04 1.14
CA GLU A 59 7.77 21.67 0.76
C GLU A 59 7.75 20.54 -0.28
N ASP A 60 8.71 20.50 -1.21
CA ASP A 60 8.84 19.39 -2.18
C ASP A 60 9.15 18.08 -1.45
N VAL A 61 10.09 18.11 -0.51
CA VAL A 61 10.45 16.96 0.33
C VAL A 61 9.24 16.51 1.16
N THR A 62 8.55 17.44 1.81
CA THR A 62 7.37 17.15 2.64
C THR A 62 6.24 16.51 1.82
N ARG A 63 5.98 17.00 0.60
CA ARG A 63 4.98 16.41 -0.30
C ARG A 63 5.35 14.99 -0.70
N ALA A 64 6.62 14.74 -0.98
CA ALA A 64 7.12 13.43 -1.31
C ALA A 64 7.01 12.45 -0.13
N GLU A 65 7.39 12.88 1.07
CA GLU A 65 7.25 12.09 2.29
C GLU A 65 5.79 11.69 2.55
N LEU A 66 4.84 12.62 2.39
CA LEU A 66 3.42 12.33 2.49
C LEU A 66 2.95 11.33 1.41
N ALA A 67 3.45 11.46 0.18
CA ALA A 67 3.14 10.53 -0.90
C ALA A 67 3.70 9.12 -0.63
N VAL A 68 4.93 9.01 -0.11
CA VAL A 68 5.56 7.75 0.31
C VAL A 68 4.80 7.14 1.47
N ALA A 69 4.44 7.93 2.49
CA ALA A 69 3.65 7.49 3.63
C ALA A 69 2.30 6.90 3.20
N ARG A 70 1.59 7.59 2.30
CA ARG A 70 0.34 7.10 1.71
C ARG A 70 0.55 5.74 1.02
N LEU A 71 1.53 5.66 0.12
CA LEU A 71 1.83 4.42 -0.61
C LEU A 71 2.24 3.29 0.33
N SER A 72 2.97 3.59 1.40
CA SER A 72 3.36 2.63 2.44
C SER A 72 2.14 2.08 3.18
N GLY A 73 1.14 2.92 3.49
CA GLY A 73 -0.11 2.49 4.11
C GLY A 73 -0.88 1.52 3.21
N GLN A 74 -0.99 1.84 1.92
CA GLN A 74 -1.60 0.94 0.92
C GLN A 74 -0.85 -0.39 0.85
N LEU A 75 0.49 -0.33 0.75
CA LEU A 75 1.35 -1.49 0.63
C LEU A 75 1.16 -2.45 1.81
N GLN A 76 1.12 -1.90 3.03
CA GLN A 76 0.89 -2.67 4.24
C GLN A 76 -0.45 -3.43 4.19
N ALA A 77 -1.55 -2.75 3.86
CA ALA A 77 -2.86 -3.38 3.78
C ALA A 77 -2.91 -4.52 2.76
N TYR A 78 -2.33 -4.33 1.57
CA TYR A 78 -2.24 -5.37 0.55
C TYR A 78 -1.36 -6.56 0.98
N GLN A 79 -0.25 -6.30 1.68
CA GLN A 79 0.64 -7.36 2.18
C GLN A 79 0.00 -8.18 3.28
N GLU A 80 -0.64 -7.55 4.26
CA GLU A 80 -1.37 -8.24 5.32
C GLU A 80 -2.48 -9.12 4.73
N LYS A 81 -3.27 -8.58 3.79
CA LYS A 81 -4.32 -9.37 3.14
C LYS A 81 -3.76 -10.56 2.35
N LEU A 82 -2.66 -10.37 1.63
CA LEU A 82 -1.99 -11.46 0.91
C LEU A 82 -1.50 -12.55 1.86
N ASN A 83 -0.92 -12.16 3.00
CA ASN A 83 -0.46 -13.11 4.02
C ASN A 83 -1.65 -13.89 4.61
N MET A 84 -2.75 -13.21 4.97
CA MET A 84 -3.96 -13.86 5.46
C MET A 84 -4.53 -14.87 4.45
N ILE A 85 -4.57 -14.52 3.17
CA ILE A 85 -5.01 -15.42 2.10
C ILE A 85 -4.09 -16.63 2.01
N THR A 86 -2.77 -16.40 2.03
CA THR A 86 -1.78 -17.46 1.90
C THR A 86 -1.85 -18.45 3.07
N GLU A 87 -2.01 -17.94 4.30
CA GLU A 87 -2.17 -18.79 5.49
C GLU A 87 -3.48 -19.58 5.46
N LYS A 88 -4.60 -18.98 5.01
CA LYS A 88 -5.86 -19.70 4.83
C LYS A 88 -5.78 -20.78 3.75
N LEU A 89 -4.98 -20.59 2.70
CA LEU A 89 -4.79 -21.61 1.68
C LEU A 89 -4.01 -22.80 2.24
N LYS A 90 -2.91 -22.56 2.97
CA LYS A 90 -2.12 -23.62 3.61
C LYS A 90 -2.89 -24.42 4.66
N GLN A 91 -3.81 -23.78 5.39
CA GLN A 91 -4.64 -24.46 6.39
C GLN A 91 -5.73 -25.35 5.78
N ASN A 92 -6.06 -25.14 4.51
CA ASN A 92 -7.06 -25.92 3.76
C ASN A 92 -6.41 -26.95 2.82
N GLU A 93 -5.08 -27.05 2.82
CA GLU A 93 -4.30 -28.15 2.20
C GLU A 93 -4.05 -29.25 3.23
#